data_AF-A0A0R2LLF4-F1
#
_entry.id   AF-A0A0R2LLF4-F1
#
_cell.length_a   1.000
_cell.length_b   1.000
_cell.length_c   1.000
_cell.angle_alpha   90.00
_cell.angle_beta   90.00
_cell.angle_gamma   90.00
#
_symmetry.space_group_name_H-M   'P 1'
#
loop_
_entity.id
_entity.type
_entity.pdbx_description
1 polymer ?
#
loop_
_entity_poly.entity_id
_entity_poly.type
_entity_poly.pdbx_seq_one_letter_code
_entity_poly.pdbx_strand_id
1 'polypeptide(L)'
;MKKQWTMVGAIVLLLIAVLFSWMNSQAVTVNFGFTKVTMPLVVILVISILIGALIVVLLSTSANWKQKREIKSLKKQLAANKAMKRQPENENSEVDLQEEAQKEDSTNQNLKQHEE
;
A
#
# COMPACT_ATOMS: atom_id res chain seq x y z
N MET A 1 -12.95 -11.24 -13.23
CA MET A 1 -12.41 -12.19 -14.23
C MET A 1 -10.97 -12.66 -13.94
N LYS A 2 -9.98 -11.78 -13.71
CA LYS A 2 -8.54 -12.15 -13.59
C LYS A 2 -8.17 -13.12 -12.45
N LYS A 3 -8.88 -13.10 -11.32
CA LYS A 3 -8.55 -13.89 -10.12
C LYS A 3 -8.85 -15.39 -10.26
N GLN A 4 -9.83 -15.76 -11.10
CA GLN A 4 -10.17 -17.16 -11.36
C GLN A 4 -9.18 -17.82 -12.33
N TRP A 5 -8.68 -17.06 -13.31
CA TRP A 5 -7.61 -17.51 -14.21
C TRP A 5 -6.31 -17.84 -13.46
N THR A 6 -6.00 -17.14 -12.37
CA THR A 6 -4.89 -17.49 -11.48
C THR A 6 -5.09 -18.87 -10.83
N MET A 7 -6.31 -19.18 -10.39
CA MET A 7 -6.63 -20.49 -9.78
C MET A 7 -6.50 -21.63 -10.80
N VAL A 8 -7.04 -21.44 -12.00
CA VAL A 8 -6.95 -22.42 -13.10
C VAL A 8 -5.49 -22.61 -13.52
N GLY A 9 -4.73 -21.51 -13.68
CA GLY A 9 -3.31 -21.57 -13.99
C GLY A 9 -2.49 -22.31 -12.94
N ALA A 10 -2.80 -22.13 -11.65
CA ALA A 10 -2.14 -22.85 -10.56
C ALA A 10 -2.40 -24.36 -10.61
N ILE A 11 -3.62 -24.77 -10.93
CA ILE A 11 -3.97 -26.20 -11.08
C ILE A 11 -3.23 -26.80 -12.28
N VAL A 12 -3.23 -26.12 -13.43
CA VAL A 12 -2.49 -26.58 -14.63
C VAL A 12 -1.00 -26.71 -14.33
N LEU A 13 -0.42 -25.74 -13.64
CA LEU A 13 0.99 -25.76 -13.25
C LEU A 13 1.28 -26.91 -12.28
N LEU A 14 0.40 -27.17 -11.32
CA LEU A 14 0.51 -28.32 -10.40
C LEU A 14 0.50 -29.65 -11.17
N LEU A 15 -0.42 -29.81 -12.14
CA LEU A 15 -0.47 -30.99 -13.00
C LEU A 15 0.83 -31.17 -13.80
N ILE A 16 1.36 -30.10 -14.40
CA ILE A 16 2.65 -30.13 -15.10
C ILE A 16 3.76 -30.58 -14.14
N ALA A 17 3.83 -30.05 -12.93
CA ALA A 17 4.83 -30.42 -11.94
C ALA A 17 4.76 -31.91 -11.54
N VAL A 18 3.55 -32.45 -11.37
CA VAL A 18 3.34 -33.89 -11.10
C VAL A 18 3.83 -34.74 -12.27
N LEU A 19 3.44 -34.39 -13.50
CA LEU A 19 3.89 -35.09 -14.70
C LEU A 19 5.42 -35.03 -14.86
N PHE A 20 6.02 -33.86 -14.59
CA PHE A 20 7.47 -33.67 -14.63
C PHE A 20 8.18 -34.53 -13.59
N SER A 21 7.65 -34.62 -12.38
CA SER A 21 8.18 -35.49 -11.33
C SER A 21 8.07 -36.96 -11.69
N TRP A 22 6.99 -37.38 -12.36
CA TRP A 22 6.80 -38.76 -12.78
C TRP A 22 7.74 -39.14 -13.93
N MET A 23 7.85 -38.30 -14.95
CA MET A 23 8.72 -38.54 -16.11
C MET A 23 10.20 -38.45 -15.74
N ASN A 24 10.58 -37.54 -14.84
CA ASN A 24 11.92 -37.43 -14.29
C ASN A 24 12.05 -38.20 -12.95
N SER A 25 11.37 -39.34 -12.79
CA SER A 25 11.42 -40.17 -11.56
C SER A 25 12.81 -40.74 -11.22
N GLN A 26 13.87 -40.25 -11.89
CA GLN A 26 15.28 -40.38 -11.55
C GLN A 26 15.53 -40.02 -10.08
N ALA A 27 15.75 -41.07 -9.29
CA ALA A 27 16.01 -40.98 -7.87
C ALA A 27 17.43 -40.44 -7.62
N VAL A 28 17.51 -39.37 -6.83
CA VAL A 28 18.78 -38.78 -6.38
C VAL A 28 18.86 -38.91 -4.88
N THR A 29 19.99 -39.44 -4.40
CA THR A 29 20.28 -39.57 -2.97
C THR A 29 21.02 -38.33 -2.48
N VAL A 30 20.39 -37.58 -1.58
CA VAL A 30 20.99 -36.44 -0.90
C VAL A 30 21.50 -36.88 0.45
N ASN A 31 22.77 -36.58 0.74
CA ASN A 31 23.39 -36.84 2.03
C ASN A 31 23.42 -35.54 2.85
N PHE A 32 22.67 -35.51 3.96
CA PHE A 32 22.61 -34.38 4.89
C PHE A 32 23.64 -34.50 6.03
N GLY A 33 24.65 -35.36 5.89
CA GLY A 33 25.64 -35.66 6.92
C GLY A 33 25.15 -36.71 7.94
N PHE A 34 23.94 -36.53 8.47
CA PHE A 34 23.34 -37.43 9.48
C PHE A 34 22.28 -38.37 8.92
N THR A 35 21.68 -38.03 7.78
CA THR A 35 20.63 -38.82 7.14
C THR A 35 20.79 -38.78 5.62
N LYS A 36 20.32 -39.83 4.96
CA LYS A 36 20.29 -39.92 3.50
C LYS A 36 18.84 -40.04 3.06
N VAL A 37 18.46 -39.20 2.11
CA VAL A 37 17.10 -39.20 1.56
C VAL A 37 17.19 -39.37 0.05
N THR A 38 16.44 -40.33 -0.48
CA THR A 38 16.40 -40.64 -1.90
C THR A 38 15.03 -40.27 -2.44
N MET A 39 14.98 -39.26 -3.31
CA MET A 39 13.76 -38.74 -3.92
C MET A 39 14.02 -38.27 -5.35
N PRO A 40 12.98 -38.08 -6.19
CA PRO A 40 13.16 -37.51 -7.53
C PRO A 40 13.80 -36.11 -7.48
N LEU A 41 14.70 -35.82 -8.43
CA LEU A 41 15.44 -34.55 -8.49
C LEU A 41 14.52 -33.31 -8.46
N VAL A 42 13.39 -33.37 -9.16
CA VAL A 42 12.41 -32.26 -9.22
C VAL A 42 11.85 -31.93 -7.83
N VAL A 43 11.55 -32.93 -7.01
CA VAL A 43 11.01 -32.73 -5.66
C VAL A 43 12.03 -31.99 -4.78
N ILE A 44 13.29 -32.40 -4.86
CA ILE A 44 14.40 -31.77 -4.12
C ILE A 44 14.56 -30.30 -4.55
N LEU A 45 14.50 -30.03 -5.85
CA LEU A 45 14.61 -28.68 -6.41
C LEU A 45 13.47 -27.77 -5.92
N VAL A 46 12.22 -28.25 -5.98
CA VAL A 46 11.06 -27.48 -5.51
C VAL A 46 11.20 -27.16 -4.02
N ILE A 47 11.56 -28.13 -3.18
CA ILE A 47 11.76 -27.89 -1.74
C ILE A 47 12.87 -26.86 -1.49
N SER A 48 13.99 -26.94 -2.22
CA SER A 48 15.09 -25.97 -2.09
C SER A 48 14.64 -24.54 -2.43
N ILE A 49 13.92 -24.36 -3.53
CA ILE A 49 13.38 -23.05 -3.93
C ILE A 49 12.37 -22.54 -2.89
N LEU A 50 11.51 -23.41 -2.37
CA LEU A 50 10.54 -23.04 -1.32
C LEU A 50 11.25 -22.54 -0.05
N ILE A 51 12.31 -23.22 0.39
CA ILE A 51 13.11 -22.78 1.53
C ILE A 51 13.76 -21.41 1.25
N GLY A 52 14.35 -21.22 0.07
CA GLY A 52 14.92 -19.94 -0.33
C GLY A 52 13.90 -18.80 -0.33
N ALA A 53 12.72 -19.03 -0.93
CA ALA A 53 11.62 -18.07 -0.94
C ALA A 53 11.12 -17.76 0.48
N LEU A 54 11.02 -18.77 1.35
CA LEU A 54 10.63 -18.60 2.74
C LEU A 54 11.62 -17.70 3.49
N ILE A 55 12.93 -17.92 3.32
CA ILE A 55 13.97 -17.08 3.92
C ILE A 55 13.82 -15.62 3.45
N VAL A 56 13.66 -15.39 2.15
CA VAL A 56 13.47 -14.04 1.59
C VAL A 56 12.23 -13.36 2.19
N VAL A 57 11.11 -14.07 2.30
CA VAL A 57 9.88 -13.53 2.90
C VAL A 57 10.08 -13.19 4.38
N LEU A 58 10.77 -14.03 5.14
CA LEU A 58 11.08 -13.76 6.55
C LEU A 58 11.93 -12.49 6.73
N LEU A 59 12.99 -12.36 5.91
CA LEU A 59 13.86 -11.19 5.94
C LEU A 59 13.12 -9.91 5.49
N SER A 60 12.34 -10.00 4.41
CA SER A 60 11.56 -8.87 3.88
C SER A 60 10.47 -8.41 4.86
N THR A 61 9.75 -9.35 5.49
CA THR A 61 8.69 -9.01 6.46
C THR A 61 9.23 -8.22 7.64
N SER A 62 10.42 -8.60 8.13
CA SER A 62 11.09 -7.94 9.25
C SER A 62 11.46 -6.48 8.91
N ALA A 63 11.94 -6.21 7.70
CA ALA A 63 12.24 -4.86 7.24
C ALA A 63 10.97 -4.01 7.04
N ASN A 64 9.93 -4.60 6.43
CA ASN A 64 8.67 -3.92 6.14
C ASN A 64 7.92 -3.48 7.42
N TRP A 65 8.10 -4.16 8.54
CA TRP A 65 7.51 -3.78 9.82
C TRP A 65 8.05 -2.46 10.38
N LYS A 66 9.36 -2.23 10.30
CA LYS A 66 9.98 -0.97 10.75
C LYS A 66 9.47 0.21 9.92
N GLN A 67 9.44 0.04 8.60
CA GLN A 67 8.93 1.04 7.67
C GLN A 67 7.44 1.36 7.92
N LYS A 68 6.60 0.36 8.17
CA LYS A 68 5.18 0.58 8.51
C LYS A 68 5.01 1.38 9.82
N ARG A 69 5.85 1.14 10.83
CA ARG A 69 5.84 1.92 12.09
C ARG A 69 6.25 3.37 11.85
N GLU A 70 7.30 3.59 11.07
CA GLU A 70 7.78 4.93 10.72
C GLU A 70 6.72 5.71 9.93
N ILE A 71 6.10 5.10 8.93
CA ILE A 71 4.98 5.69 8.19
C ILE A 71 3.84 6.07 9.14
N LYS A 72 3.51 5.24 10.13
CA LYS A 72 2.47 5.55 11.13
C LYS A 72 2.88 6.72 12.02
N SER A 73 4.15 6.79 12.44
CA SER A 73 4.70 7.90 13.22
C SER A 73 4.67 9.22 12.43
N LEU A 74 5.19 9.21 11.20
CA LEU A 74 5.20 10.38 10.31
C LEU A 74 3.78 10.86 10.00
N LYS A 75 2.83 9.94 9.72
CA LYS A 75 1.41 10.31 9.55
C LYS A 75 0.82 10.97 10.81
N LYS A 76 1.16 10.48 12.00
CA LYS A 76 0.71 11.08 13.27
C LYS A 76 1.30 12.48 13.48
N GLN A 77 2.59 12.67 13.16
CA GLN A 77 3.25 13.98 13.24
C GLN A 77 2.66 14.99 12.24
N LEU A 78 2.37 14.56 11.01
CA LEU A 78 1.69 15.40 10.02
C LEU A 78 0.28 15.79 10.47
N ALA A 79 -0.47 14.86 11.05
CA ALA A 79 -1.81 15.13 11.59
C ALA A 79 -1.74 16.13 12.76
N ALA A 80 -0.78 15.97 13.67
CA ALA A 80 -0.57 16.88 14.80
C ALA A 80 -0.16 18.29 14.33
N ASN A 81 0.79 18.39 13.38
CA ASN A 81 1.18 19.68 12.81
C ASN A 81 0.02 20.38 12.08
N LYS A 82 -0.80 19.64 11.33
CA LYS A 82 -2.01 20.19 10.69
C LYS A 82 -3.11 20.59 11.67
N ALA A 83 -3.15 20.01 12.87
CA ALA A 83 -4.06 20.43 13.93
C ALA A 83 -3.55 21.69 14.64
N MET A 84 -2.23 21.79 14.85
CA MET A 84 -1.59 22.95 15.46
C MET A 84 -1.59 24.18 14.55
N LYS A 85 -1.53 24.00 13.23
CA LYS A 85 -1.65 25.09 12.24
C LYS A 85 -3.10 25.59 12.03
N ARG A 86 -4.08 25.08 12.78
CA ARG A 86 -5.51 25.43 12.66
C ARG A 86 -6.04 26.36 13.76
N GLN A 87 -5.22 26.81 14.70
CA GLN A 87 -5.56 27.91 15.62
C GLN A 87 -4.30 28.73 15.92
N PRO A 88 -4.31 30.08 15.91
CA PRO A 88 -5.40 31.02 15.64
C PRO A 88 -5.16 31.83 14.35
N GLU A 89 -6.17 31.90 13.48
CA GLU A 89 -6.32 33.03 12.54
C GLU A 89 -7.78 33.45 12.64
N ASN A 90 -8.10 33.93 13.83
CA ASN A 90 -9.36 34.54 14.21
C ASN A 90 -9.04 35.89 14.87
N GLU A 91 -8.22 36.69 14.19
CA GLU A 91 -8.11 38.14 14.33
C GLU A 91 -7.73 38.69 12.95
N ASN A 92 -8.46 39.67 12.43
CA ASN A 92 -8.23 40.42 11.17
C ASN A 92 -8.92 39.96 9.87
N SER A 93 -10.22 39.62 9.90
CA SER A 93 -11.04 39.73 8.67
C SER A 93 -12.37 40.48 8.86
N GLU A 94 -12.58 41.14 9.99
CA GLU A 94 -13.77 42.00 10.19
C GLU A 94 -13.65 43.38 9.51
N VAL A 95 -12.53 43.70 8.85
CA VAL A 95 -12.34 45.01 8.20
C VAL A 95 -12.96 45.08 6.80
N ASP A 96 -13.26 43.95 6.15
CA ASP A 96 -13.71 43.96 4.73
C ASP A 96 -15.24 43.96 4.52
N LEU A 97 -16.05 43.85 5.58
CA LEU A 97 -17.52 43.76 5.45
C LEU A 97 -18.25 45.09 5.71
N GLN A 98 -17.56 46.15 6.14
CA GLN A 98 -18.15 47.48 6.31
C GLN A 98 -18.00 48.37 5.07
N GLU A 99 -17.03 48.08 4.19
CA GLU A 99 -16.77 48.91 3.01
C GLU A 99 -17.78 48.64 1.86
N GLU A 100 -18.38 47.45 1.80
CA GLU A 100 -19.44 47.13 0.85
C GLU A 100 -20.81 47.70 1.26
N ALA A 101 -21.11 47.76 2.56
CA ALA A 101 -22.38 48.29 3.05
C ALA A 101 -22.51 49.82 2.88
N GLN A 102 -21.41 50.57 2.84
CA GLN A 102 -21.44 52.03 2.60
C GLN A 102 -21.54 52.40 1.10
N LYS A 103 -21.13 51.51 0.19
CA LYS A 103 -21.22 51.76 -1.27
C LYS A 103 -22.61 51.49 -1.83
N GLU A 104 -23.36 50.56 -1.24
CA GLU A 104 -24.75 50.30 -1.66
C GLU A 104 -25.73 51.42 -1.23
N ASP A 105 -25.49 52.07 -0.08
CA ASP A 105 -26.37 53.13 0.42
C ASP A 105 -26.17 54.46 -0.33
N SER A 106 -24.92 54.78 -0.71
CA SER A 106 -24.60 55.99 -1.49
C SER A 106 -25.03 55.89 -2.98
N THR A 107 -25.14 54.67 -3.51
CA THR A 107 -25.68 54.42 -4.86
C THR A 107 -27.21 54.51 -4.88
N ASN A 108 -27.90 54.05 -3.83
CA ASN A 108 -29.37 54.11 -3.75
C ASN A 108 -29.92 55.51 -3.44
N GLN A 109 -29.16 56.39 -2.78
CA GLN A 109 -29.57 57.79 -2.58
C GLN A 109 -29.51 58.64 -3.85
N ASN A 110 -28.59 58.35 -4.78
CA ASN A 110 -28.47 59.10 -6.04
C ASN A 110 -29.56 58.77 -7.06
N LEU A 111 -30.15 57.56 -7.01
CA LEU A 111 -31.20 57.16 -7.96
C LEU A 111 -32.58 57.75 -7.61
N LYS A 112 -32.79 58.19 -6.36
CA LYS A 112 -34.07 58.76 -5.89
C LYS A 112 -34.18 60.29 -6.07
N GLN A 113 -33.09 60.99 -6.41
CA GLN A 113 -33.11 62.43 -6.68
C GLN A 113 -33.36 62.79 -8.15
N HIS A 114 -33.58 61.80 -9.03
CA HIS A 114 -33.81 62.05 -10.46
C HIS A 114 -35.22 61.66 -10.96
N GLU A 115 -36.14 61.29 -10.05
CA GLU A 115 -37.55 60.96 -10.37
C GLU A 115 -38.59 61.97 -9.82
N GLU A 116 -38.17 63.17 -9.38
CA GLU A 116 -39.08 64.33 -9.22
C GLU A 116 -39.01 65.29 -10.42
#